data_AF-A0A1C7MWZ3-F1
#
_entry.id   AF-A0A1C7MWZ3-F1
#
_cell.length_a   1.000
_cell.length_b   1.000
_cell.length_c   1.000
_cell.angle_alpha   90.00
_cell.angle_beta   90.00
_cell.angle_gamma   90.00
#
_symmetry.space_group_name_H-M   'P 1'
#
loop_
_entity.id
_entity.type
_entity.pdbx_description
1 polymer ?
#
loop_
_entity_poly.entity_id
_entity_poly.type
_entity_poly.pdbx_seq_one_letter_code
_entity_poly.pdbx_strand_id
1 'polypeptide(L)'
;MYDTGGELELSLFCFNRNAISSNRKSLSDIYSTVLGFHLPKNNDVRLSNWEALELSDQQKHYAALDAYGAIVVYKSVKYMKLVNEPVSRSTCSGTFVGIYPENSSKLIAATVFGHICNPDDDKSYFCSVPSNISVSTERNNLALIKFVDVKRPDYIL
;
A
#
# COMPACT_ATOMS: atom_id res chain seq x y z
N MET A 1 11.67 10.67 -4.98
CA MET A 1 12.60 10.07 -5.97
C MET A 1 13.36 8.99 -5.22
N TYR A 2 13.18 7.71 -5.57
CA TYR A 2 13.88 6.57 -4.94
C TYR A 2 15.10 6.14 -5.78
N ASP A 3 15.72 7.11 -6.44
CA ASP A 3 16.87 6.88 -7.30
C ASP A 3 18.11 7.41 -6.58
N THR A 4 18.76 6.50 -5.86
CA THR A 4 20.12 6.71 -5.34
C THR A 4 21.04 5.80 -6.16
N GLY A 5 21.25 6.15 -7.43
CA GLY A 5 22.32 5.53 -8.24
C GLY A 5 21.87 4.39 -9.18
N GLY A 6 20.68 4.47 -9.77
CA GLY A 6 20.25 3.57 -10.85
C GLY A 6 19.77 2.18 -10.41
N GLU A 7 19.91 1.82 -9.14
CA GLU A 7 19.45 0.55 -8.58
C GLU A 7 18.13 0.74 -7.83
N LEU A 8 17.18 -0.18 -8.06
CA LEU A 8 15.87 -0.19 -7.41
C LEU A 8 15.74 -1.45 -6.53
N GLU A 9 15.64 -1.25 -5.22
CA GLU A 9 15.30 -2.32 -4.28
C GLU A 9 13.78 -2.56 -4.31
N LEU A 10 13.36 -3.71 -4.85
CA LEU A 10 11.94 -3.99 -5.14
C LEU A 10 11.08 -4.05 -3.87
N SER A 11 11.58 -4.63 -2.79
CA SER A 11 10.88 -4.73 -1.49
C SER A 11 10.61 -3.35 -0.90
N LEU A 12 11.63 -2.48 -0.86
CA LEU A 12 11.51 -1.11 -0.38
C LEU A 12 10.56 -0.29 -1.27
N PHE A 13 10.65 -0.44 -2.59
CA PHE A 13 9.74 0.21 -3.54
C PHE A 13 8.28 -0.19 -3.28
N CYS A 14 8.00 -1.49 -3.14
CA CYS A 14 6.66 -1.99 -2.88
C CYS A 14 6.13 -1.52 -1.51
N PHE A 15 6.99 -1.53 -0.48
CA PHE A 15 6.64 -1.09 0.86
C PHE A 15 6.26 0.39 0.89
N ASN A 16 7.06 1.26 0.27
CA ASN A 16 6.80 2.69 0.21
C ASN A 16 5.51 3.05 -0.56
N ARG A 17 5.06 2.13 -1.43
CA ARG A 17 3.83 2.25 -2.20
C ARG A 17 2.63 1.57 -1.50
N ASN A 18 2.79 1.14 -0.25
CA ASN A 18 1.81 0.38 0.54
C ASN A 18 1.33 -0.92 -0.14
N ALA A 19 2.10 -1.46 -1.09
CA ALA A 19 1.74 -2.71 -1.79
C ALA A 19 2.07 -3.95 -0.95
N ILE A 20 2.97 -3.83 0.02
CA ILE A 20 3.34 -4.88 0.98
C ILE A 20 3.46 -4.31 2.39
N SER A 21 3.32 -5.17 3.40
CA SER A 21 3.32 -4.77 4.81
C SER A 21 4.70 -4.59 5.46
N SER A 22 5.77 -4.97 4.77
CA SER A 22 7.13 -4.81 5.28
C SER A 22 8.12 -4.84 4.13
N ASN A 23 9.18 -4.04 4.21
CA ASN A 23 10.31 -4.09 3.28
C ASN A 23 11.22 -5.33 3.49
N ARG A 24 10.95 -6.19 4.47
CA ARG A 24 11.69 -7.45 4.73
C ARG A 24 11.09 -8.68 4.05
N LYS A 25 10.17 -8.48 3.10
CA LYS A 25 9.50 -9.56 2.38
C LYS A 25 10.43 -10.19 1.34
N SER A 26 10.36 -11.52 1.21
CA SER A 26 11.07 -12.22 0.14
C SER A 26 10.45 -11.89 -1.22
N LEU A 27 11.19 -12.09 -2.31
CA LEU A 27 10.64 -11.94 -3.66
C LEU A 27 9.41 -12.83 -3.88
N SER A 28 9.43 -14.07 -3.36
CA SER A 28 8.27 -14.98 -3.44
C SER A 28 7.03 -14.40 -2.76
N ASP A 29 7.19 -13.80 -1.58
CA ASP A 29 6.08 -13.16 -0.87
C ASP A 29 5.60 -11.89 -1.56
N ILE A 30 6.50 -11.14 -2.19
CA ILE A 30 6.14 -9.96 -2.98
C ILE A 30 5.33 -10.40 -4.19
N TYR A 31 5.73 -11.47 -4.89
CA TYR A 31 4.98 -12.02 -6.01
C TYR A 31 3.58 -12.45 -5.60
N SER A 32 3.45 -13.22 -4.51
CA SER A 32 2.13 -13.66 -4.06
C SER A 32 1.24 -12.49 -3.62
N THR A 33 1.81 -11.50 -2.93
CA THR A 33 1.05 -10.33 -2.44
C THR A 33 0.60 -9.43 -3.59
N VAL A 34 1.48 -9.14 -4.55
CA VAL A 34 1.23 -8.16 -5.62
C VAL A 34 0.51 -8.79 -6.82
N LEU A 35 0.86 -10.02 -7.20
CA LEU A 35 0.31 -10.69 -8.37
C LEU A 35 -0.86 -11.63 -8.03
N GLY A 36 -1.05 -11.96 -6.76
CA GLY A 36 -2.09 -12.88 -6.29
C GLY A 36 -1.75 -14.37 -6.50
N PHE A 37 -0.54 -14.70 -6.95
CA PHE A 37 -0.08 -16.07 -7.12
C PHE A 37 1.44 -16.19 -6.90
N HIS A 38 1.88 -17.40 -6.57
CA HIS A 38 3.30 -17.72 -6.51
C HIS A 38 3.82 -18.05 -7.90
N LEU A 39 4.96 -17.47 -8.29
CA LEU A 39 5.65 -17.88 -9.51
C LEU A 39 6.07 -19.35 -9.37
N PRO A 40 5.75 -20.22 -10.35
CA PRO A 40 6.04 -21.65 -10.28
C PRO A 40 7.54 -21.87 -10.45
N LYS A 41 8.25 -21.89 -9.33
CA LYS A 41 9.70 -22.04 -9.28
C LYS A 41 10.06 -23.43 -8.79
N ASN A 42 10.91 -24.12 -9.54
CA ASN A 42 11.43 -25.41 -9.14
C ASN A 42 12.58 -25.23 -8.14
N ASN A 43 12.42 -25.76 -6.92
CA ASN A 43 13.43 -25.69 -5.87
C ASN A 43 14.71 -26.47 -6.21
N ASP A 44 14.61 -27.54 -6.99
CA ASP A 44 15.78 -28.33 -7.41
C ASP A 44 16.67 -27.52 -8.34
N VAL A 45 16.07 -26.71 -9.22
CA VAL A 45 16.80 -25.77 -10.07
C VAL A 45 17.42 -24.65 -9.23
N ARG A 46 16.69 -24.13 -8.24
CA ARG A 46 17.21 -23.09 -7.33
C ARG A 46 18.46 -23.55 -6.59
N LEU A 47 18.50 -24.80 -6.14
CA LEU A 47 19.60 -25.38 -5.37
C LEU A 47 20.64 -26.11 -6.24
N SER A 48 20.49 -26.06 -7.57
CA SER A 48 21.43 -26.65 -8.53
C SER A 48 22.76 -25.89 -8.59
N ASN A 49 23.73 -26.43 -9.33
CA ASN A 49 25.04 -25.79 -9.50
C ASN A 49 24.96 -24.60 -10.47
N TRP A 50 24.84 -23.38 -9.93
CA TRP A 50 24.83 -22.13 -10.70
C TRP A 50 26.22 -21.67 -11.14
N GLU A 51 27.29 -22.27 -10.61
CA GLU A 51 28.69 -22.00 -11.00
C GLU A 51 29.15 -22.91 -12.14
N ALA A 52 28.21 -23.65 -12.77
CA ALA A 52 28.52 -24.46 -13.94
C ALA A 52 28.98 -23.58 -15.11
N LEU A 53 29.95 -24.07 -15.90
CA LEU A 53 30.49 -23.37 -17.07
C LEU A 53 29.37 -23.00 -18.07
N GLU A 54 28.38 -23.88 -18.20
CA GLU A 54 27.17 -23.65 -18.99
C GLU A 54 25.93 -23.91 -18.13
N LEU A 55 24.99 -22.98 -18.18
CA LEU A 55 23.70 -23.13 -17.51
C LEU A 55 22.77 -24.02 -18.32
N SER A 56 22.07 -24.91 -17.63
CA SER A 56 20.96 -25.68 -18.21
C SER A 56 19.81 -24.75 -18.62
N ASP A 57 18.96 -25.20 -19.55
CA ASP A 57 17.79 -24.42 -19.96
C ASP A 57 16.80 -24.19 -18.82
N GLN A 58 16.74 -25.11 -17.85
CA GLN A 58 15.95 -24.93 -16.64
C GLN A 58 16.48 -23.80 -15.77
N GLN A 59 17.81 -23.68 -15.60
CA GLN A 59 18.44 -22.57 -14.87
C GLN A 59 18.22 -21.24 -15.60
N LYS A 60 18.41 -21.20 -16.93
CA LYS A 60 18.13 -20.00 -17.74
C LYS A 60 16.66 -19.58 -17.59
N HIS A 61 15.73 -20.52 -17.70
CA HIS A 61 14.31 -20.27 -17.54
C HIS A 61 13.99 -19.76 -16.12
N TYR A 62 14.56 -20.38 -15.09
CA TYR A 62 14.38 -19.94 -13.70
C TYR A 62 14.86 -18.51 -13.49
N ALA A 63 16.07 -18.17 -13.96
CA ALA A 63 16.63 -16.83 -13.83
C ALA A 63 15.82 -15.79 -14.62
N ALA A 64 15.41 -16.14 -15.85
CA ALA A 64 14.56 -15.29 -16.67
C ALA A 64 13.18 -15.06 -16.03
N LEU A 65 12.59 -16.09 -15.42
CA LEU A 65 11.32 -16.00 -14.71
C LEU A 65 11.43 -15.08 -13.48
N ASP A 66 12.55 -15.12 -12.76
CA ASP A 66 12.78 -14.23 -11.62
C ASP A 66 12.91 -12.76 -12.05
N ALA A 67 13.68 -12.49 -13.09
CA ALA A 67 13.81 -11.15 -13.65
C ALA A 67 12.47 -10.63 -14.22
N TYR A 68 11.73 -11.47 -14.93
CA TYR A 68 10.42 -11.14 -15.45
C TYR A 68 9.42 -10.83 -14.33
N GLY A 69 9.37 -11.67 -13.29
CA GLY A 69 8.53 -11.47 -12.11
C GLY A 69 8.77 -10.10 -11.46
N ALA A 70 10.04 -9.72 -11.27
CA ALA A 70 10.41 -8.42 -10.72
C ALA A 70 9.90 -7.25 -11.59
N ILE A 71 10.04 -7.35 -12.92
CA ILE A 71 9.54 -6.32 -13.85
C ILE A 71 8.02 -6.19 -13.80
N VAL A 72 7.29 -7.32 -13.76
CA VAL A 72 5.84 -7.32 -13.68
C VAL A 72 5.38 -6.66 -12.38
N VAL A 73 5.96 -7.04 -11.23
CA VAL A 73 5.68 -6.39 -9.94
C VAL A 73 5.94 -4.90 -9.99
N TYR A 74 7.11 -4.48 -10.49
CA TYR A 74 7.44 -3.06 -10.59
C TYR A 74 6.40 -2.30 -11.39
N LYS A 75 6.03 -2.81 -12.58
CA LYS A 75 5.00 -2.18 -13.42
C LYS A 75 3.65 -2.12 -12.71
N SER A 76 3.21 -3.22 -12.11
CA SER A 76 1.95 -3.27 -11.36
C SER A 76 1.91 -2.21 -10.27
N VAL A 77 2.94 -2.15 -9.41
CA VAL A 77 2.98 -1.22 -8.27
C VAL A 77 3.20 0.23 -8.71
N LYS A 78 3.97 0.47 -9.78
CA LYS A 78 4.23 1.81 -10.31
C LYS A 78 2.96 2.52 -10.77
N TYR A 79 2.03 1.79 -11.37
CA TYR A 79 0.79 2.34 -11.92
C TYR A 79 -0.43 2.14 -11.00
N MET A 80 -0.29 1.38 -9.91
CA MET A 80 -1.32 1.33 -8.87
C MET A 80 -1.58 2.71 -8.29
N LYS A 81 -2.86 3.04 -8.10
CA LYS A 81 -3.27 4.20 -7.33
C LYS A 81 -2.87 3.96 -5.88
N LEU A 82 -2.10 4.89 -5.31
CA LEU A 82 -1.72 4.79 -3.91
C LEU A 82 -2.98 4.85 -3.04
N VAL A 83 -3.19 3.80 -2.27
CA VAL A 83 -4.18 3.74 -1.19
C VAL A 83 -3.53 4.24 0.09
N ASN A 84 -4.32 4.88 0.95
CA ASN A 84 -3.88 5.45 2.23
C ASN A 84 -2.87 6.61 2.06
N GLU A 85 -2.99 7.37 0.99
CA GLU A 85 -2.33 8.68 0.90
C GLU A 85 -3.04 9.70 1.79
N PRO A 86 -2.30 10.60 2.44
CA PRO A 86 -2.90 11.72 3.14
C PRO A 86 -3.84 12.48 2.22
N VAL A 87 -5.02 12.81 2.73
CA VAL A 87 -5.95 13.71 2.04
C VAL A 87 -5.25 15.06 1.85
N SER A 88 -5.26 15.54 0.60
CA SER A 88 -4.71 16.84 0.23
C SER A 88 -5.82 17.86 -0.05
N ARG A 89 -5.45 19.15 -0.17
CA ARG A 89 -6.39 20.22 -0.56
C ARG A 89 -7.00 20.05 -1.96
N SER A 90 -6.38 19.25 -2.83
CA SER A 90 -6.93 18.95 -4.16
C SER A 90 -7.91 17.78 -4.15
N THR A 91 -8.15 17.16 -2.99
CA THR A 91 -9.07 16.03 -2.87
C THR A 91 -10.51 16.53 -2.93
N CYS A 92 -11.29 16.03 -3.88
CA CYS A 92 -12.66 16.51 -4.09
C CYS A 92 -13.62 16.09 -2.96
N SER A 93 -14.64 16.91 -2.74
CA SER A 93 -15.83 16.52 -1.95
C SER A 93 -16.43 15.22 -2.50
N GLY A 94 -16.99 14.39 -1.61
CA GLY A 94 -17.53 13.06 -1.92
C GLY A 94 -16.48 11.94 -1.97
N THR A 95 -15.18 12.25 -1.92
CA THR A 95 -14.12 11.22 -1.90
C THR A 95 -14.25 10.34 -0.66
N PHE A 96 -14.31 9.02 -0.85
CA PHE A 96 -14.33 8.04 0.23
C PHE A 96 -12.94 7.93 0.87
N VAL A 97 -12.89 8.02 2.20
CA VAL A 97 -11.65 8.07 2.98
C VAL A 97 -11.74 7.17 4.21
N GLY A 98 -10.58 6.63 4.60
CA GLY A 98 -10.38 5.94 5.87
C GLY A 98 -9.62 6.84 6.85
N ILE A 99 -9.94 6.73 8.13
CA ILE A 99 -9.29 7.46 9.22
C ILE A 99 -8.47 6.48 10.05
N TYR A 100 -7.24 6.89 10.31
CA TYR A 100 -6.20 6.09 10.95
C TYR A 100 -5.72 6.81 12.22
N PRO A 101 -5.44 6.09 13.32
CA PRO A 101 -4.82 6.68 14.50
C PRO A 101 -3.46 7.32 14.17
N GLU A 102 -3.11 8.40 14.88
CA GLU A 102 -1.94 9.26 14.60
C GLU A 102 -0.58 8.52 14.62
N ASN A 103 -0.52 7.33 15.21
CA ASN A 103 0.67 6.46 15.27
C ASN A 103 0.45 5.07 14.66
N SER A 104 -0.62 4.88 13.89
CA SER A 104 -0.84 3.62 13.19
C SER A 104 0.07 3.54 11.96
N SER A 105 0.71 2.38 11.77
CA SER A 105 1.32 2.09 10.47
C SER A 105 0.22 2.13 9.40
N LYS A 106 0.53 2.56 8.17
CA LYS A 106 -0.41 2.60 7.00
C LYS A 106 -1.04 1.23 6.64
N LEU A 107 -0.75 0.21 7.44
CA LEU A 107 -1.08 -1.21 7.32
C LEU A 107 -2.16 -1.65 8.32
N ILE A 108 -2.52 -0.81 9.28
CA ILE A 108 -3.66 -1.06 10.16
C ILE A 108 -4.94 -0.75 9.38
N ALA A 109 -6.01 -1.52 9.58
CA ALA A 109 -7.32 -1.17 9.02
C ALA A 109 -7.78 0.20 9.54
N ALA A 110 -8.43 1.00 8.69
CA ALA A 110 -9.00 2.26 9.14
C ALA A 110 -9.98 2.01 10.31
N THR A 111 -9.90 2.83 11.34
CA THR A 111 -10.82 2.77 12.49
C THR A 111 -12.21 3.26 12.08
N VAL A 112 -12.26 4.22 11.16
CA VAL A 112 -13.49 4.86 10.70
C VAL A 112 -13.42 5.10 9.20
N PHE A 113 -14.55 4.98 8.51
CA PHE A 113 -14.70 5.34 7.11
C PHE A 113 -15.71 6.48 6.93
N GLY A 114 -15.50 7.31 5.91
CA GLY A 114 -16.40 8.42 5.61
C GLY A 114 -16.17 9.04 4.24
N HIS A 115 -16.86 10.14 3.97
CA HIS A 115 -16.68 10.96 2.78
C HIS A 115 -16.21 12.36 3.14
N ILE A 116 -15.31 12.92 2.34
CA ILE A 116 -14.94 14.34 2.43
C ILE A 116 -16.16 15.19 2.11
N CYS A 117 -16.41 16.21 2.92
CA CYS A 117 -17.49 17.16 2.71
C CYS A 117 -16.92 18.53 2.32
N ASN A 118 -17.65 19.25 1.47
CA ASN A 118 -17.45 20.68 1.29
C ASN A 118 -18.12 21.40 2.49
N PRO A 119 -17.42 22.31 3.20
CA PRO A 119 -18.01 23.07 4.30
C PRO A 119 -19.24 23.90 3.89
N ASP A 120 -19.36 24.24 2.60
CA ASP A 120 -20.49 25.01 2.08
C ASP A 120 -21.70 24.16 1.70
N ASP A 121 -21.54 22.84 1.53
CA ASP A 121 -22.61 21.97 1.01
C ASP A 121 -23.69 21.65 2.04
N ASP A 122 -23.45 21.84 3.36
CA ASP A 122 -24.53 21.66 4.35
C ASP A 122 -24.24 22.28 5.74
N LYS A 123 -24.79 23.48 6.01
CA LYS A 123 -24.67 24.15 7.31
C LYS A 123 -25.56 23.56 8.42
N SER A 124 -26.49 22.66 8.07
CA SER A 124 -27.48 22.12 9.01
C SER A 124 -26.90 21.08 9.99
N TYR A 125 -25.75 20.48 9.67
CA TYR A 125 -25.12 19.44 10.47
C TYR A 125 -24.20 19.96 11.59
N PHE A 126 -23.83 21.25 11.59
CA PHE A 126 -22.89 21.79 12.58
C PHE A 126 -23.49 22.00 13.98
N CYS A 127 -24.80 21.79 14.17
CA CYS A 127 -25.47 22.00 15.46
C CYS A 127 -25.57 20.73 16.33
N SER A 128 -25.19 19.56 15.84
CA SER A 128 -25.40 18.29 16.58
C SER A 128 -24.30 17.24 16.46
N VAL A 129 -23.17 17.55 15.82
CA VAL A 129 -22.00 16.65 15.84
C VAL A 129 -21.17 17.01 17.08
N PRO A 130 -20.85 16.05 17.97
CA PRO A 130 -19.91 16.31 19.06
C PRO A 130 -18.64 16.93 18.49
N SER A 131 -18.11 17.93 19.16
CA SER A 131 -16.94 18.77 18.84
C SER A 131 -15.61 18.03 18.60
N ASN A 132 -15.64 16.73 18.31
CA ASN A 132 -14.51 15.84 18.43
C ASN A 132 -14.49 14.96 17.19
N ILE A 133 -13.83 15.44 16.14
CA ILE A 133 -12.73 14.74 15.44
C ILE A 133 -12.46 15.57 14.19
N SER A 134 -11.41 16.38 14.26
CA SER A 134 -10.82 17.07 13.14
C SER A 134 -9.60 16.26 12.71
N VAL A 135 -9.54 15.85 11.44
CA VAL A 135 -8.38 15.12 10.92
C VAL A 135 -7.36 16.14 10.44
N SER A 136 -6.20 16.16 11.11
CA SER A 136 -5.08 17.02 10.76
C SER A 136 -4.51 16.59 9.40
N THR A 137 -4.57 17.49 8.42
CA THR A 137 -3.79 17.35 7.18
C THR A 137 -2.39 17.90 7.40
N GLU A 138 -1.44 17.62 6.50
CA GLU A 138 0.01 17.86 6.58
C GLU A 138 0.48 19.27 7.04
N ARG A 139 -0.41 20.26 7.22
CA ARG A 139 -0.10 21.64 7.63
C ARG A 139 -1.11 22.28 8.60
N ASN A 140 -1.74 21.54 9.52
CA ASN A 140 -2.79 22.05 10.43
C ASN A 140 -4.08 22.53 9.74
N ASN A 141 -4.39 22.06 8.53
CA ASN A 141 -5.71 22.29 7.95
C ASN A 141 -6.64 21.12 8.27
N LEU A 142 -7.88 21.42 8.58
CA LEU A 142 -8.89 20.42 8.91
C LEU A 142 -9.70 20.08 7.65
N ALA A 143 -9.93 18.78 7.43
CA ALA A 143 -10.93 18.32 6.47
C ALA A 143 -12.21 17.91 7.22
N LEU A 144 -13.37 18.26 6.66
CA LEU A 144 -14.66 17.81 7.18
C LEU A 144 -14.98 16.43 6.60
N ILE A 145 -15.32 15.47 7.45
CA ILE A 145 -15.60 14.09 7.04
C ILE A 145 -16.96 13.67 7.61
N LYS A 146 -17.86 13.21 6.75
CA LYS A 146 -19.10 12.54 7.14
C LYS A 146 -18.87 11.05 7.29
N PHE A 147 -19.02 10.53 8.50
CA PHE A 147 -18.82 9.11 8.79
C PHE A 147 -19.92 8.24 8.19
N VAL A 148 -19.54 7.07 7.70
CA VAL A 148 -20.44 6.03 7.17
C VAL A 148 -20.37 4.78 8.03
N ASP A 149 -19.19 4.43 8.55
CA ASP A 149 -18.99 3.25 9.38
C ASP A 149 -17.90 3.50 10.42
N VAL A 150 -18.18 3.13 11.67
CA VAL A 150 -17.28 3.29 12.82
C VAL A 150 -17.06 1.90 13.42
N LYS A 151 -15.86 1.35 13.21
CA LYS A 151 -15.49 0.10 13.89
C LYS A 151 -15.13 0.43 15.32
N ARG A 152 -16.00 0.09 16.26
CA ARG A 152 -15.65 0.14 17.68
C ARG A 152 -14.55 -0.88 17.92
N PRO A 153 -13.44 -0.51 18.59
CA PRO A 153 -12.53 -1.53 19.11
C PRO A 153 -13.33 -2.36 20.10
N ASP A 154 -13.38 -3.68 19.89
CA ASP A 154 -13.97 -4.60 20.86
C ASP A 154 -13.20 -4.43 22.17
N TYR A 155 -13.85 -3.84 23.18
CA TYR A 155 -13.32 -3.77 24.52
C TYR A 155 -13.32 -5.20 25.07
N ILE A 156 -12.14 -5.82 25.16
CA ILE A 156 -11.93 -6.99 25.99
C ILE A 156 -11.97 -6.49 27.44
N LEU A 157 -13.06 -6.81 28.14
CA LEU A 157 -13.22 -6.64 29.59
C LEU A 157 -12.30 -7.58 30.36
#